data_AF-A0A015M2L6-F1
#
_entry.id   AF-A0A015M2L6-F1
#
_cell.length_a   1.000
_cell.length_b   1.000
_cell.length_c   1.000
_cell.angle_alpha   90.00
_cell.angle_beta   90.00
_cell.angle_gamma   90.00
#
_symmetry.space_group_name_H-M   'P 1'
#
loop_
_entity.id
_entity.type
_entity.pdbx_description
1 polymer ?
#
loop_
_entity_poly.entity_id
_entity_poly.type
_entity_poly.pdbx_seq_one_letter_code
_entity_poly.pdbx_strand_id
1 'polypeptide(L)'
;MEISKYLRDHSRTIEGKQQLIIGAFARALEIIPRQLCDNAGFDATDMLNNLRMKHAQGALWYGVDINAESITDNYEKFVWEPALVKTNAIAAATEAACLILSVDETVRNPASEKPQGGPPMPRGGAQRSFRGRGRGIPR
;
A
#
# COMPACT_ATOMS: atom_id res chain seq x y z
N MET A 1 13.88 -5.41 -9.83
CA MET A 1 13.66 -6.58 -10.71
C MET A 1 14.03 -7.89 -10.03
N GLU A 2 15.13 -7.95 -9.26
CA GLU A 2 15.59 -9.21 -8.62
C GLU A 2 14.54 -9.91 -7.74
N ILE A 3 13.78 -9.17 -6.92
CA ILE A 3 12.71 -9.76 -6.09
C ILE A 3 11.64 -10.44 -6.96
N SER A 4 11.28 -9.84 -8.10
CA SER A 4 10.32 -10.44 -9.04
C SER A 4 10.84 -11.77 -9.60
N LYS A 5 12.12 -11.81 -10.00
CA LYS A 5 12.78 -13.06 -10.45
C LYS A 5 12.76 -14.12 -9.34
N TYR A 6 13.22 -13.77 -8.13
CA TYR A 6 13.24 -14.69 -6.99
C TYR A 6 11.87 -15.28 -6.71
N LEU A 7 10.84 -14.45 -6.63
CA LEU A 7 9.47 -14.90 -6.38
C LEU A 7 8.92 -15.75 -7.53
N ARG A 8 9.27 -15.44 -8.78
CA ARG A 8 8.88 -16.24 -9.95
C ARG A 8 9.55 -17.61 -9.97
N ASP A 9 10.79 -17.71 -9.54
CA ASP A 9 11.49 -18.99 -9.43
C ASP A 9 10.96 -19.79 -8.24
N HIS A 10 10.71 -19.13 -7.10
CA HIS A 10 10.10 -19.76 -5.94
C HIS A 10 8.67 -20.25 -6.22
N SER A 11 7.88 -19.51 -6.99
CA SER A 11 6.51 -19.94 -7.32
C SER A 11 6.49 -21.28 -8.06
N ARG A 12 7.50 -21.57 -8.88
CA ARG A 12 7.64 -22.86 -9.58
C ARG A 12 7.93 -24.03 -8.66
N THR A 13 8.42 -23.78 -7.45
CA THR A 13 8.65 -24.81 -6.42
C THR A 13 7.40 -25.12 -5.59
N ILE A 14 6.34 -24.33 -5.74
CA ILE A 14 5.10 -24.48 -4.97
C ILE A 14 4.03 -25.08 -5.87
N GLU A 15 3.34 -26.10 -5.37
CA GLU A 15 2.26 -26.75 -6.10
C GLU A 15 0.90 -26.09 -5.83
N GLY A 16 0.00 -26.17 -6.81
CA GLY A 16 -1.38 -25.70 -6.69
C GLY A 16 -1.58 -24.21 -6.96
N LYS A 17 -2.69 -23.66 -6.46
CA LYS A 17 -3.16 -22.30 -6.82
C LYS A 17 -2.22 -21.19 -6.36
N GLN A 18 -1.44 -21.42 -5.30
CA GLN A 18 -0.49 -20.44 -4.76
C GLN A 18 0.60 -20.07 -5.75
N GLN A 19 1.01 -20.99 -6.63
CA GLN A 19 1.95 -20.72 -7.72
C GLN A 19 1.52 -19.52 -8.58
N LEU A 20 0.24 -19.48 -8.94
CA LEU A 20 -0.33 -18.43 -9.79
C LEU A 20 -0.35 -17.08 -9.05
N ILE A 21 -0.69 -17.09 -7.75
CA ILE A 21 -0.76 -15.90 -6.92
C ILE A 21 0.63 -15.29 -6.74
N ILE A 22 1.64 -16.10 -6.41
CA ILE A 22 3.02 -15.64 -6.24
C ILE A 22 3.57 -15.14 -7.59
N GLY A 23 3.28 -15.84 -8.69
CA GLY A 23 3.64 -15.39 -10.04
C GLY A 23 3.00 -14.04 -10.42
N ALA A 24 1.75 -13.80 -10.01
CA ALA A 24 1.06 -12.53 -10.21
C ALA A 24 1.68 -11.41 -9.35
N PHE A 25 1.98 -11.68 -8.08
CA PHE A 25 2.67 -10.73 -7.20
C PHE A 25 4.05 -10.35 -7.73
N ALA A 26 4.84 -11.34 -8.19
CA ALA A 26 6.12 -11.11 -8.84
C ALA A 26 5.98 -10.17 -10.05
N ARG A 27 4.96 -10.38 -10.90
CA ARG A 27 4.69 -9.51 -12.05
C ARG A 27 4.26 -8.11 -11.62
N ALA A 28 3.48 -7.98 -10.56
CA ALA A 28 3.03 -6.68 -10.04
C ALA A 28 4.21 -5.80 -9.61
N LEU A 29 5.27 -6.37 -9.04
CA LEU A 29 6.49 -5.63 -8.68
C LEU A 29 7.21 -4.98 -9.89
N GLU A 30 7.00 -5.50 -11.10
CA GLU A 30 7.60 -4.94 -12.32
C GLU A 30 6.91 -3.63 -12.77
N ILE A 31 5.82 -3.20 -12.13
CA ILE A 31 5.16 -1.92 -12.43
C ILE A 31 6.07 -0.72 -12.11
N ILE A 32 6.93 -0.84 -11.10
CA ILE A 32 7.82 0.26 -10.67
C ILE A 32 8.81 0.62 -11.80
N PRO A 33 9.64 -0.31 -12.32
CA PRO A 33 10.53 0.01 -13.44
C PRO A 33 9.77 0.33 -14.73
N ARG A 34 8.59 -0.27 -14.96
CA ARG A 34 7.72 0.11 -16.08
C ARG A 34 7.36 1.59 -16.03
N GLN A 35 6.85 2.04 -14.88
CA GLN A 35 6.41 3.42 -14.70
C GLN A 35 7.57 4.40 -14.81
N LEU A 36 8.78 4.03 -14.36
CA LEU A 36 9.97 4.85 -14.57
C LEU A 36 10.30 5.04 -16.06
N CYS A 37 10.17 3.97 -16.86
CA CYS A 37 10.38 4.05 -18.32
C CYS A 37 9.30 4.91 -18.98
N ASP A 38 8.03 4.68 -18.65
CA ASP A 38 6.89 5.42 -19.22
C ASP A 38 6.99 6.91 -18.89
N ASN A 39 7.36 7.26 -17.65
CA ASN A 39 7.56 8.65 -17.22
C ASN A 39 8.76 9.32 -17.91
N ALA A 40 9.78 8.55 -18.27
CA ALA A 40 10.95 9.03 -19.00
C ALA A 40 10.74 9.06 -20.53
N GLY A 41 9.61 8.54 -21.03
CA GLY A 41 9.31 8.45 -22.47
C GLY A 41 10.03 7.32 -23.19
N PHE A 42 10.58 6.33 -22.48
CA PHE A 42 11.23 5.16 -23.06
C PHE A 42 10.23 4.05 -23.38
N ASP A 43 10.59 3.15 -24.30
CA ASP A 43 9.83 1.91 -24.49
C ASP A 43 10.03 0.98 -23.29
N ALA A 44 9.04 0.97 -22.39
CA ALA A 44 9.05 0.14 -21.21
C ALA A 44 9.09 -1.36 -21.54
N THR A 45 8.58 -1.80 -22.70
CA THR A 45 8.57 -3.21 -23.08
C THR A 45 9.99 -3.71 -23.33
N ASP A 46 10.74 -2.99 -24.15
CA ASP A 46 12.12 -3.33 -24.48
C ASP A 46 13.03 -3.22 -23.24
N MET A 47 12.89 -2.15 -22.46
CA MET A 47 13.67 -1.97 -21.22
C MET A 47 13.41 -3.08 -20.20
N LEU A 48 12.16 -3.47 -19.98
CA LEU A 48 11.82 -4.57 -19.06
C LEU A 48 12.33 -5.92 -19.56
N ASN A 49 12.29 -6.18 -20.87
CA ASN A 49 12.82 -7.41 -21.44
C ASN A 49 14.34 -7.51 -21.25
N ASN A 50 15.05 -6.41 -21.51
CA ASN A 50 16.49 -6.33 -21.28
C ASN A 50 16.84 -6.51 -19.79
N LEU A 51 16.08 -5.88 -18.88
CA LEU A 51 16.24 -6.07 -17.43
C LEU A 51 16.04 -7.54 -17.05
N ARG A 52 14.94 -8.16 -17.47
CA ARG A 52 14.66 -9.58 -17.16
C ARG A 52 15.78 -10.49 -17.63
N MET A 53 16.32 -10.26 -18.83
CA MET A 53 17.44 -11.03 -19.37
C MET A 53 18.69 -10.88 -18.49
N LYS A 54 19.08 -9.65 -18.12
CA LYS A 54 20.26 -9.40 -17.28
C LYS A 54 20.13 -10.00 -15.89
N HIS A 55 18.96 -9.85 -15.26
CA HIS A 55 18.70 -10.45 -13.95
C HIS A 55 18.68 -11.99 -14.01
N ALA A 56 18.17 -12.57 -15.10
CA ALA A 56 18.24 -14.02 -15.32
C ALA A 56 19.68 -14.53 -15.47
N GLN A 57 20.60 -13.70 -15.98
CA GLN A 57 22.04 -14.00 -16.07
C GLN A 57 22.80 -13.78 -14.75
N GLY A 58 22.12 -13.38 -13.67
CA GLY A 58 22.72 -13.21 -12.34
C GLY A 58 23.11 -11.77 -11.99
N ALA A 59 22.76 -10.79 -12.82
CA ALA A 59 23.08 -9.39 -12.55
C ALA A 59 22.06 -8.77 -11.57
N LEU A 60 22.43 -8.71 -10.29
CA LEU A 60 21.54 -8.35 -9.16
C LEU A 60 21.12 -6.87 -9.15
N TRP A 61 22.01 -5.97 -9.55
CA TRP A 61 21.88 -4.52 -9.35
C TRP A 61 21.53 -3.74 -10.62
N TYR A 62 21.23 -4.45 -11.71
CA TYR A 62 20.83 -3.79 -12.95
C TYR A 62 19.49 -3.05 -12.76
N GLY A 63 19.43 -1.82 -13.27
CA GLY A 63 18.27 -0.95 -13.17
C GLY A 63 18.08 -0.12 -14.43
N VAL A 64 17.04 0.71 -14.42
CA VAL A 64 16.78 1.69 -15.48
C VAL A 64 17.62 2.92 -15.18
N ASP A 65 18.44 3.36 -16.13
CA ASP A 65 19.20 4.60 -16.07
C ASP A 65 18.62 5.60 -17.08
N ILE A 66 18.10 6.69 -16.55
CA ILE A 66 17.43 7.72 -17.34
C ILE A 66 18.44 8.57 -18.12
N ASN A 67 19.64 8.76 -17.58
CA ASN A 67 20.66 9.60 -18.22
C ASN A 67 21.35 8.87 -19.36
N ALA A 68 21.54 7.55 -19.22
CA ALA A 68 22.15 6.70 -20.23
C ALA A 68 21.14 6.10 -21.22
N GLU A 69 19.84 6.41 -21.08
CA GLU A 69 18.73 5.90 -21.87
C GLU A 69 18.76 4.37 -22.06
N SER A 70 19.25 3.66 -21.04
CA SER A 70 19.54 2.23 -21.11
C SER A 70 19.53 1.57 -19.74
N ILE A 71 19.76 0.26 -19.71
CA ILE A 71 19.90 -0.49 -18.46
C ILE A 71 21.37 -0.53 -18.04
N THR A 72 21.65 -0.13 -16.81
CA THR A 72 23.02 -0.09 -16.27
C THR A 72 23.05 -0.69 -14.87
N ASP A 73 24.27 -0.91 -14.35
CA ASP A 73 24.44 -1.33 -12.95
C ASP A 73 24.26 -0.11 -12.03
N ASN A 74 23.13 -0.08 -11.32
CA ASN A 74 22.80 1.02 -10.43
C ASN A 74 23.71 1.08 -9.20
N TYR A 75 24.33 -0.04 -8.80
CA TYR A 75 25.26 -0.07 -7.68
C TYR A 75 26.56 0.67 -8.02
N GLU A 76 27.11 0.40 -9.21
CA GLU A 76 28.31 1.09 -9.73
C GLU A 76 28.05 2.57 -10.03
N LYS A 77 26.80 2.93 -10.37
CA LYS A 77 26.36 4.31 -10.58
C LYS A 77 26.03 5.07 -9.28
N PHE A 78 26.27 4.48 -8.11
CA PHE A 78 26.00 5.07 -6.80
C PHE A 78 24.51 5.42 -6.55
N VAL A 79 23.59 4.71 -7.20
CA VAL A 79 22.15 4.85 -6.97
C VAL A 79 21.77 3.90 -5.84
N TRP A 80 21.91 4.37 -4.60
CA TRP A 80 21.65 3.58 -3.40
C TRP A 80 20.37 4.01 -2.70
N GLU A 81 19.64 3.04 -2.17
CA GLU A 81 18.46 3.27 -1.37
C GLU A 81 18.55 2.44 -0.08
N PRO A 82 18.10 2.97 1.07
CA PRO A 82 18.07 2.18 2.31
C PRO A 82 17.14 0.98 2.17
N ALA A 83 17.62 -0.21 2.57
CA ALA A 83 16.83 -1.45 2.55
C ALA A 83 15.52 -1.33 3.36
N LEU A 84 15.53 -0.50 4.41
CA LEU A 84 14.35 -0.22 5.24
C LEU A 84 13.21 0.38 4.42
N VAL A 85 13.50 1.27 3.46
CA VAL A 85 12.48 1.90 2.61
C VAL A 85 11.77 0.85 1.76
N LYS A 86 12.53 -0.08 1.15
CA LYS A 86 11.93 -1.13 0.32
C LYS A 86 11.14 -2.15 1.14
N THR A 87 11.65 -2.52 2.31
CA THR A 87 10.98 -3.45 3.21
C THR A 87 9.63 -2.89 3.67
N ASN A 88 9.63 -1.65 4.14
CA ASN A 88 8.41 -0.98 4.59
C ASN A 88 7.42 -0.75 3.45
N ALA A 89 7.90 -0.35 2.27
CA ALA A 89 7.04 -0.12 1.11
C ALA A 89 6.32 -1.40 0.65
N ILE A 90 7.03 -2.53 0.59
CA ILE A 90 6.43 -3.82 0.20
C ILE A 90 5.44 -4.30 1.27
N ALA A 91 5.80 -4.18 2.55
CA ALA A 91 4.91 -4.57 3.65
C ALA A 91 3.62 -3.75 3.65
N ALA A 92 3.73 -2.41 3.61
CA ALA A 92 2.57 -1.52 3.60
C ALA A 92 1.68 -1.71 2.37
N ALA A 93 2.27 -1.88 1.17
CA ALA A 93 1.51 -2.14 -0.05
C ALA A 93 0.76 -3.48 0.02
N THR A 94 1.38 -4.50 0.62
CA THR A 94 0.77 -5.83 0.79
C THR A 94 -0.37 -5.78 1.80
N GLU A 95 -0.18 -5.13 2.95
CA GLU A 95 -1.23 -4.94 3.96
C GLU A 95 -2.44 -4.20 3.38
N ALA A 96 -2.20 -3.11 2.63
CA ALA A 96 -3.26 -2.37 1.96
C ALA A 96 -4.02 -3.23 0.95
N ALA A 97 -3.31 -4.01 0.12
CA ALA A 97 -3.93 -4.90 -0.84
C ALA A 97 -4.78 -5.99 -0.15
N CYS A 98 -4.25 -6.63 0.89
CA CYS A 98 -4.98 -7.62 1.67
C CYS A 98 -6.22 -7.04 2.37
N LEU A 99 -6.10 -5.83 2.94
CA LEU A 99 -7.21 -5.15 3.59
C LEU A 99 -8.36 -4.92 2.60
N ILE A 100 -8.06 -4.38 1.42
CA ILE A 100 -9.10 -4.13 0.40
C ILE A 100 -9.70 -5.44 -0.12
N LEU A 101 -8.87 -6.47 -0.38
CA LEU A 101 -9.35 -7.77 -0.86
C LEU A 101 -10.17 -8.55 0.19
N SER A 102 -10.02 -8.22 1.47
CA SER A 102 -10.76 -8.85 2.57
C SER A 102 -12.16 -8.27 2.80
N VAL A 103 -12.48 -7.10 2.22
CA VAL A 103 -13.80 -6.47 2.33
C VAL A 103 -14.72 -7.07 1.26
N ASP A 104 -15.79 -7.73 1.70
CA ASP A 104 -16.83 -8.28 0.84
C ASP A 104 -18.00 -7.31 0.63
N GLU A 105 -18.38 -6.56 1.67
CA GLU A 105 -19.48 -5.59 1.63
C GLU A 105 -19.09 -4.23 2.23
N THR A 106 -19.57 -3.14 1.61
CA THR A 106 -19.43 -1.78 2.14
C THR A 106 -20.81 -1.17 2.37
N VAL A 107 -21.21 -1.07 3.64
CA VAL A 107 -22.48 -0.44 4.03
C VAL A 107 -22.29 1.06 4.26
N ARG A 108 -23.10 1.89 3.60
CA ARG A 108 -23.12 3.35 3.78
C ARG A 108 -24.40 3.75 4.50
N ASN A 109 -24.29 4.28 5.72
CA ASN A 109 -25.44 4.81 6.43
C ASN A 109 -25.86 6.18 5.83
N PRO A 110 -27.17 6.40 5.58
CA PRO A 110 -27.65 7.72 5.21
C PRO A 110 -27.41 8.72 6.34
N ALA A 111 -27.28 10.00 5.98
CA ALA A 111 -27.15 11.06 6.97
C ALA A 111 -28.40 11.07 7.86
N SER A 112 -28.20 11.07 9.18
CA SER A 112 -29.30 11.20 10.13
C SER A 112 -30.06 12.49 9.84
N GLU A 113 -31.36 12.38 9.56
CA GLU A 113 -32.24 13.55 9.57
C GLU A 113 -32.08 14.22 10.95
N LYS A 114 -31.74 15.51 10.95
CA LYS A 114 -31.64 16.28 12.20
C LYS A 114 -32.97 16.12 12.93
N PRO A 115 -32.99 15.90 14.26
CA PRO A 115 -34.23 15.92 15.00
C PRO A 115 -34.92 17.24 14.70
N GLN A 116 -36.06 17.17 13.99
CA GLN A 116 -36.90 18.32 13.77
C GLN A 116 -37.21 18.87 15.17
N GLY A 117 -36.70 20.07 15.44
CA GLY A 117 -36.64 20.63 16.78
C GLY A 117 -37.96 20.43 17.51
N GLY A 118 -37.93 19.63 18.57
CA GLY A 118 -39.08 19.49 19.45
C GLY A 118 -39.54 20.88 19.92
N PRO A 119 -40.84 21.06 20.19
CA PRO A 119 -41.40 22.37 20.53
C PRO A 119 -40.63 23.01 21.70
N PRO A 120 -40.43 24.34 21.68
CA PRO A 120 -39.59 25.03 22.65
C PRO A 120 -40.07 24.75 24.08
N MET A 121 -39.16 24.24 24.91
CA MET A 121 -39.40 23.94 26.32
C MET A 121 -39.88 25.19 27.08
N PRO A 122 -40.90 25.09 27.96
CA PRO A 122 -41.36 26.21 28.79
C PRO A 122 -40.24 26.75 29.67
N ARG A 123 -40.07 28.07 29.65
CA ARG A 123 -39.06 28.82 30.40
C ARG A 123 -39.33 28.71 31.90
N GLY A 124 -38.72 27.73 32.58
CA GLY A 124 -38.83 27.62 34.04
C GLY A 124 -38.24 26.36 34.69
N GLY A 125 -37.91 25.31 33.94
CA GLY A 125 -37.46 24.03 34.52
C GLY A 125 -36.03 24.02 35.09
N ALA A 126 -35.19 25.00 34.75
CA ALA A 126 -33.75 24.98 35.08
C ALA A 126 -33.40 25.32 36.54
N GLN A 127 -34.35 25.82 37.34
CA GLN A 127 -34.06 26.36 38.68
C GLN A 127 -34.37 25.41 39.84
N ARG A 128 -34.97 24.24 39.59
CA ARG A 128 -35.31 23.26 40.66
C ARG A 128 -34.26 22.19 40.92
N SER A 129 -33.31 21.96 40.01
CA SER A 129 -32.37 20.84 40.11
C SER A 129 -31.12 21.13 40.96
N PHE A 130 -30.87 22.39 41.35
CA PHE A 130 -29.63 22.78 42.05
C PHE A 130 -29.78 23.00 43.58
N ARG A 131 -30.96 22.78 44.17
CA ARG A 131 -31.21 23.11 45.60
C ARG A 131 -31.30 21.91 46.55
N GLY A 132 -30.79 20.74 46.14
CA GLY A 132 -31.16 19.46 46.78
C GLY A 132 -30.04 18.53 47.27
N ARG A 133 -28.75 18.87 47.24
CA ARG A 133 -27.70 17.98 47.77
C ARG A 133 -26.57 18.74 48.48
N GLY A 134 -26.68 18.85 49.80
CA GLY A 134 -25.63 19.33 50.67
C GLY A 134 -25.94 19.07 52.14
N ARG A 135 -25.70 17.84 52.62
CA ARG A 135 -25.54 17.57 54.06
C ARG A 135 -24.92 16.19 54.31
N GLY A 136 -23.81 16.17 55.04
CA GLY A 136 -23.34 15.00 55.79
C GLY A 136 -21.87 14.64 55.58
N ILE A 137 -20.97 15.23 56.37
CA ILE A 137 -19.70 14.60 56.77
C ILE A 137 -19.94 13.99 58.15
N PRO A 138 -19.45 12.76 58.42
CA PRO A 138 -18.79 12.54 59.69
C PRO A 138 -17.46 11.77 59.58
N ARG A 139 -16.51 12.29 60.37
CA ARG A 139 -15.28 11.77 60.98
C ARG A 139 -14.67 10.46 60.47
#